data_AF-A0A2C7AJ37-F1
#
_entry.id   AF-A0A2C7AJ37-F1
#
_cell.length_a   1.000
_cell.length_b   1.000
_cell.length_c   1.000
_cell.angle_alpha   90.00
_cell.angle_beta   90.00
_cell.angle_gamma   90.00
#
_symmetry.space_group_name_H-M   'P 1'
#
loop_
_entity.id
_entity.type
_entity.pdbx_description
1 polymer ?
#
loop_
_entity_poly.entity_id
_entity_poly.type
_entity_poly.pdbx_seq_one_letter_code
_entity_poly.pdbx_strand_id
1 'polypeptide(L)'
;MDKDALTAWALRNGWEMIGGHPSLGKPNAPKEAIVRLVLKATVVNLEVRKPAGKWEKVGGGSYAGVTPPEEPDALPTGLGFEKVPSITKLMQDSRDRKVFASFG
;
A
#
# COMPACT_ATOMS: atom_id res chain seq x y z
N MET A 1 9.31 -4.84 -10.94
CA MET A 1 8.60 -3.54 -11.08
C MET A 1 9.53 -2.42 -10.62
N ASP A 2 9.46 -1.21 -11.17
CA ASP A 2 10.21 -0.05 -10.63
C ASP A 2 9.37 0.81 -9.66
N LYS A 3 9.97 1.92 -9.20
CA LYS A 3 9.35 2.86 -8.26
C LYS A 3 8.05 3.46 -8.82
N ASP A 4 8.05 3.87 -10.08
CA ASP A 4 6.92 4.59 -10.67
C ASP A 4 5.78 3.61 -10.98
N ALA A 5 6.10 2.44 -11.52
CA ALA A 5 5.15 1.35 -11.74
C ALA A 5 4.49 0.89 -10.43
N LEU A 6 5.26 0.77 -9.34
CA LEU A 6 4.72 0.37 -8.04
C LEU A 6 3.87 1.48 -7.41
N THR A 7 4.27 2.74 -7.57
CA THR A 7 3.46 3.90 -7.14
C THR A 7 2.12 3.93 -7.89
N ALA A 8 2.16 3.81 -9.21
CA ALA A 8 0.97 3.79 -10.04
C ALA A 8 0.03 2.62 -9.70
N TRP A 9 0.59 1.42 -9.50
CA TRP A 9 -0.18 0.27 -9.02
C TRP A 9 -0.87 0.55 -7.68
N ALA A 10 -0.15 1.11 -6.72
CA ALA A 10 -0.69 1.40 -5.39
C ALA A 10 -1.86 2.39 -5.48
N LEU A 11 -1.68 3.51 -6.18
CA LEU A 11 -2.69 4.56 -6.30
C LEU A 11 -3.97 4.07 -7.01
N ARG A 12 -3.82 3.28 -8.07
CA ARG A 12 -4.95 2.62 -8.75
C ARG A 12 -5.70 1.67 -7.81
N ASN A 13 -4.99 1.05 -6.87
CA ASN A 13 -5.52 0.07 -5.95
C ASN A 13 -5.94 0.62 -4.58
N GLY A 14 -6.35 1.89 -4.55
CA GLY A 14 -6.91 2.51 -3.35
C GLY A 14 -5.88 3.05 -2.37
N TRP A 15 -4.57 2.92 -2.63
CA TRP A 15 -3.58 3.60 -1.81
C TRP A 15 -3.62 5.11 -2.07
N GLU A 16 -3.12 5.89 -1.12
CA GLU A 16 -3.03 7.35 -1.19
C GLU A 16 -1.65 7.83 -0.76
N MET A 17 -1.21 8.98 -1.29
CA MET A 17 0.04 9.59 -0.86
C MET A 17 -0.16 10.26 0.50
N ILE A 18 0.37 9.65 1.57
CA ILE A 18 0.34 10.17 2.94
C ILE A 18 1.77 10.26 3.45
N GLY A 19 2.19 11.46 3.86
CA GLY A 19 3.56 11.68 4.37
C GLY A 19 4.66 11.29 3.38
N GLY A 20 4.42 11.47 2.08
CA GLY A 20 5.40 11.15 1.01
C GLY A 20 5.45 9.67 0.60
N HIS A 21 4.55 8.83 1.11
CA HIS A 21 4.52 7.40 0.81
C HIS A 21 3.14 6.94 0.33
N PRO A 22 3.05 6.05 -0.68
CA PRO A 22 1.82 5.32 -0.92
C PRO A 22 1.42 4.58 0.35
N SER A 23 0.21 4.85 0.85
CA SER A 23 -0.27 4.36 2.14
C SER A 23 -1.73 3.93 2.10
N LEU A 24 -2.09 3.01 3.00
CA LEU A 24 -3.48 2.71 3.35
C LEU A 24 -3.75 3.29 4.75
N GLY A 25 -4.83 4.06 4.85
CA GLY A 25 -5.27 4.68 6.09
C GLY A 25 -6.22 3.81 6.91
N LYS A 26 -6.52 4.22 8.14
CA LYS A 26 -7.58 3.59 8.94
C LYS A 26 -8.94 3.76 8.24
N PRO A 27 -9.83 2.76 8.27
CA PRO A 27 -11.18 2.89 7.72
C PRO A 27 -11.95 4.09 8.25
N ASN A 28 -11.85 4.39 9.56
CA ASN A 28 -12.52 5.50 10.23
C ASN A 28 -11.67 6.79 10.33
N ALA A 29 -10.39 6.75 9.95
CA ALA A 29 -9.49 7.89 9.97
C ALA A 29 -8.53 7.80 8.76
N PRO A 30 -9.01 8.09 7.53
CA PRO A 30 -8.28 7.80 6.29
C PRO A 30 -6.97 8.57 6.15
N LYS A 31 -6.87 9.74 6.78
CA LYS A 31 -5.64 10.53 6.81
C LYS A 31 -4.56 9.96 7.73
N GLU A 32 -4.90 8.95 8.54
CA GLU A 32 -3.98 8.27 9.43
C GLU A 32 -3.48 6.96 8.79
N ALA A 33 -2.30 7.01 8.18
CA ALA A 33 -1.67 5.84 7.58
C ALA A 33 -1.38 4.73 8.62
N ILE A 34 -1.74 3.49 8.26
CA ILE A 34 -1.46 2.28 9.04
C ILE A 34 -0.62 1.25 8.28
N VAL A 35 -0.61 1.32 6.95
CA VAL A 35 0.28 0.55 6.08
C VAL A 35 0.90 1.52 5.08
N ARG A 36 2.19 1.39 4.78
CA ARG A 36 2.87 2.21 3.77
C ARG A 36 3.90 1.44 2.97
N LEU A 37 4.11 1.87 1.73
CA LEU A 37 5.24 1.47 0.90
C LEU A 37 6.34 2.54 1.01
N VAL A 38 7.49 2.17 1.57
CA VAL A 38 8.68 3.03 1.61
C VAL A 38 9.55 2.72 0.40
N LEU A 39 9.40 3.54 -0.63
CA LEU A 39 10.12 3.45 -1.90
C LEU A 39 11.50 4.11 -1.79
N LYS A 40 12.57 3.32 -1.76
CA LYS A 40 13.97 3.77 -1.75
C LYS A 40 14.57 3.69 -3.16
N ALA A 41 15.87 3.96 -3.28
CA ALA A 41 16.56 3.99 -4.58
C ALA A 41 16.43 2.67 -5.37
N THR A 42 16.65 1.52 -4.73
CA THR A 42 16.67 0.20 -5.40
C THR A 42 15.73 -0.83 -4.77
N VAL A 43 15.13 -0.48 -3.64
CA VAL A 43 14.30 -1.38 -2.82
C VAL A 43 13.03 -0.68 -2.40
N VAL A 44 12.01 -1.48 -2.11
CA VAL A 44 10.77 -1.07 -1.46
C VAL A 44 10.59 -1.86 -0.18
N ASN A 45 10.14 -1.19 0.87
CA ASN A 45 9.71 -1.83 2.11
C ASN A 45 8.20 -1.68 2.29
N LEU A 46 7.58 -2.75 2.78
CA LEU A 46 6.24 -2.73 3.32
C LEU A 46 6.32 -2.53 4.82
N GLU A 47 5.74 -1.43 5.32
CA GLU A 47 5.75 -1.08 6.72
C GLU A 47 4.34 -0.96 7.27
N VAL A 48 4.14 -1.44 8.50
CA VAL A 48 2.87 -1.38 9.23
C VAL A 48 3.08 -0.59 10.51
N ARG A 49 2.11 0.27 10.84
CA ARG A 49 2.11 1.06 12.07
C ARG A 49 1.55 0.24 13.22
N LYS A 50 2.31 0.09 14.29
CA LYS A 50 1.85 -0.51 15.55
C LYS A 50 0.90 0.42 16.29
N PRO A 51 0.09 -0.08 17.24
CA PRO A 51 -0.77 0.75 18.09
C PRO A 51 -0.01 1.87 18.83
N ALA A 52 1.24 1.62 19.24
CA ALA A 52 2.13 2.60 19.86
C ALA A 52 2.68 3.66 18.88
N GLY A 53 2.24 3.65 17.62
CA GLY A 53 2.60 4.63 16.59
C GLY A 53 3.91 4.34 15.85
N LYS A 54 4.72 3.37 16.29
CA LYS A 54 5.98 2.97 15.65
C LYS A 54 5.71 2.21 14.34
N TRP A 55 6.51 2.51 13.31
CA TRP A 55 6.53 1.76 12.06
C TRP A 55 7.42 0.52 12.17
N GLU A 56 6.92 -0.61 11.68
CA GLU A 56 7.65 -1.86 11.60
C GLU A 56 7.70 -2.35 10.16
N LYS A 57 8.89 -2.68 9.67
CA LYS A 57 9.07 -3.35 8.38
C LYS A 57 8.63 -4.80 8.50
N VAL A 58 7.59 -5.16 7.78
CA VAL A 58 7.04 -6.53 7.75
C VAL A 58 7.38 -7.27 6.45
N GLY A 59 7.77 -6.52 5.41
CA GLY A 59 8.14 -7.06 4.12
C GLY A 59 8.97 -6.07 3.30
N GLY A 60 9.49 -6.53 2.17
CA GLY A 60 10.23 -5.70 1.23
C GLY A 60 11.21 -6.49 0.40
N GLY A 61 11.59 -5.91 -0.74
CA GLY A 61 12.46 -6.52 -1.72
C GLY A 61 13.07 -5.48 -2.66
N SER A 62 14.00 -5.93 -3.50
CA SER A 62 14.47 -5.11 -4.62
C SER A 62 13.37 -4.94 -5.65
N TYR A 63 13.39 -3.83 -6.38
CA TYR A 63 12.46 -3.59 -7.49
C TYR A 63 12.48 -4.74 -8.53
N ALA A 64 13.67 -5.26 -8.82
CA ALA A 64 13.86 -6.42 -9.70
C ALA A 64 13.21 -7.71 -9.17
N GLY A 65 13.08 -7.85 -7.84
CA GLY A 65 12.42 -9.00 -7.21
C GLY A 65 10.91 -8.88 -7.07
N VAL A 66 10.30 -7.75 -7.48
CA VAL A 66 8.85 -7.56 -7.44
C VAL A 66 8.23 -8.02 -8.75
N THR A 67 7.41 -9.06 -8.68
CA THR A 67 6.64 -9.55 -9.82
C THR A 67 5.32 -8.77 -9.91
N PRO A 68 5.00 -8.18 -11.08
CA PRO A 68 3.69 -7.59 -11.30
C PRO A 68 2.57 -8.61 -11.09
N PRO A 69 1.40 -8.19 -10.59
CA PRO A 69 0.25 -9.08 -10.50
C PRO A 69 -0.29 -9.44 -11.89
N GLU A 70 -0.86 -10.64 -12.03
CA GLU A 70 -1.53 -11.08 -13.27
C GLU A 70 -2.80 -10.26 -13.52
N GLU A 71 -3.56 -9.97 -12.47
CA GLU A 71 -4.74 -9.12 -12.51
C GLU A 71 -4.43 -7.69 -12.02
N PRO A 72 -5.02 -6.64 -12.63
CA PRO A 72 -4.70 -5.25 -12.30
C PRO A 72 -4.89 -4.85 -10.83
N ASP A 73 -5.79 -5.55 -10.13
CA ASP A 73 -6.20 -5.33 -8.75
C ASP A 73 -5.65 -6.35 -7.74
N ALA A 74 -4.96 -7.40 -8.22
CA ALA A 74 -4.26 -8.33 -7.37
C ALA A 74 -2.96 -7.73 -6.77
N LEU A 75 -2.45 -8.40 -5.74
CA LEU A 75 -1.23 -8.02 -5.04
C LEU A 75 0.02 -8.45 -5.84
N PRO A 76 1.01 -7.56 -6.04
CA PRO A 76 2.33 -7.93 -6.51
C PRO A 76 2.98 -8.95 -5.56
N THR A 77 3.77 -9.86 -6.10
CA THR A 77 4.52 -10.82 -5.26
C THR A 77 5.94 -10.33 -4.99
N GLY A 78 6.57 -10.87 -3.93
CA GLY A 78 7.94 -10.52 -3.53
C GLY A 78 8.05 -9.38 -2.51
N LEU A 79 6.92 -8.83 -2.03
CA LEU A 79 6.91 -7.71 -1.07
C LEU A 79 6.43 -8.06 0.34
N GLY A 80 5.96 -9.28 0.58
CA GLY A 80 5.47 -9.69 1.89
C GLY A 80 4.06 -9.20 2.22
N PHE A 81 3.24 -8.88 1.22
CA PHE A 81 1.85 -8.43 1.45
C PHE A 81 1.02 -9.50 2.16
N GLU A 82 1.32 -10.78 1.96
CA GLU A 82 0.71 -11.92 2.64
C GLU A 82 0.90 -11.90 4.17
N LYS A 83 1.91 -11.16 4.65
CA LYS A 83 2.20 -10.97 6.08
C LYS A 83 1.39 -9.84 6.71
N VAL A 84 0.61 -9.10 5.93
CA VAL A 84 -0.25 -8.02 6.39
C VAL A 84 -1.70 -8.48 6.33
N PRO A 85 -2.28 -8.91 7.47
CA PRO A 85 -3.68 -9.29 7.51
C PRO A 85 -4.57 -8.15 7.00
N SER A 86 -5.62 -8.52 6.27
CA SER A 86 -6.66 -7.58 5.81
C SER A 86 -6.19 -6.50 4.82
N ILE A 87 -5.01 -6.60 4.22
CA ILE A 87 -4.52 -5.57 3.29
C ILE A 87 -5.44 -5.37 2.08
N THR A 88 -6.00 -6.45 1.53
CA THR A 88 -6.98 -6.40 0.44
C THR A 88 -8.28 -5.71 0.87
N LYS A 89 -8.71 -5.94 2.11
CA LYS A 89 -9.87 -5.26 2.69
C LYS A 89 -9.62 -3.76 2.85
N LEU A 90 -8.43 -3.36 3.30
CA LEU A 90 -8.03 -1.95 3.39
C LEU A 90 -7.99 -1.27 2.02
N MET A 91 -7.47 -1.96 0.99
CA MET A 91 -7.50 -1.48 -0.40
C MET A 91 -8.95 -1.26 -0.86
N GLN A 92 -9.83 -2.23 -0.61
CA GLN A 92 -11.24 -2.14 -0.96
C GLN A 92 -11.94 -0.98 -0.25
N ASP A 93 -11.81 -0.88 1.07
CA ASP A 93 -12.43 0.18 1.88
C ASP A 93 -11.98 1.57 1.43
N SER A 94 -10.73 1.70 0.98
CA SER A 94 -10.20 2.96 0.45
C SER A 94 -10.77 3.28 -0.93
N ARG A 95 -10.87 2.29 -1.84
CA ARG A 95 -11.51 2.47 -3.15
C ARG A 95 -12.97 2.86 -3.01
N ASP A 96 -13.71 2.12 -2.18
CA ASP A 96 -15.13 2.37 -1.93
C ASP A 96 -15.35 3.80 -1.44
N ARG A 97 -14.52 4.25 -0.48
CA ARG A 97 -14.57 5.64 0.01
C ARG A 97 -14.37 6.67 -1.10
N LYS A 98 -13.38 6.49 -1.99
CA LYS A 98 -13.13 7.41 -3.10
C LYS A 98 -14.34 7.48 -4.05
N VAL A 99 -14.96 6.33 -4.34
CA VAL A 99 -16.16 6.25 -5.15
C VAL A 99 -17.32 7.00 -4.48
N PHE A 100 -17.62 6.73 -3.21
CA PHE A 100 -18.71 7.40 -2.50
C PHE A 100 -18.45 8.90 -2.27
N ALA A 101 -17.21 9.33 -2.09
CA ALA A 101 -16.86 10.74 -1.99
C ALA A 101 -17.10 11.51 -3.31
N SER A 102 -17.16 10.83 -4.46
CA SER A 102 -17.45 11.45 -5.75
C SER A 102 -18.94 11.65 -6.04
N PHE A 103 -19.81 11.06 -5.22
CA PHE A 103 -21.27 11.18 -5.34
C PHE A 103 -21.89 12.23 -4.39
N GLY A 104 -21.06 12.89 -3.56
CA GLY A 104 -21.49 13.87 -2.55
C GLY A 104 -21.21 15.31 -2.92
#